data_AF-A0A2C2V9Z6-F1
#
_entry.id   AF-A0A2C2V9Z6-F1
#
_cell.length_a   1.000
_cell.length_b   1.000
_cell.length_c   1.000
_cell.angle_alpha   90.00
_cell.angle_beta   90.00
_cell.angle_gamma   90.00
#
_symmetry.space_group_name_H-M   'P 1'
#
loop_
_entity.id
_entity.type
_entity.pdbx_description
1 polymer ?
#
loop_
_entity_poly.entity_id
_entity_poly.type
_entity_poly.pdbx_seq_one_letter_code
_entity_poly.pdbx_strand_id
1 'polypeptide(L)'
;MEFTEKTKLGNVLSNKEARGILEKHIPQLFDLMLDPSLGTFIRLADLPQLASYIPELTLTSEIVTALQQDLAKVSEESEDSGEITPATDYENESVPRGSAAITLPDHVDKWGVFELKLQGPDHGNPFVDVALSAEFSFEDRTLETLGFYDGEGVYRIRFMPDTEGSWAFRTKSSARSLDRIEGQFVCKEALEGNQGPVRVQNTFHFAHEDGTRYIPVGTTCYAWVHQEENLIKQTLETLGTSPFNKLRMCVFPKSYSFNTNEPPFYPYEGSIEEGWDNTRFNPLFFQHLEQRIIDLGKLGIEADLILFHPYDRWGFADMKKGADDRYLRYIVARLSAYRHVWWSLANEYDLMWSKKIDDWERFAKIITEIDPYNHLISIHNCLQFYDYNRPWITHCSVQRIDVYKTAESTDEWRKQWKKPIVIDECAYEGDIDQGWGNIPGEEMTRRFWEGALRGGYVGHGETYLRPDEVLWWSKGGKLHGSSPDRIAFLRGIMEEGPKVGLNPLQMSWDAPAAGIPDEYYLFYYGFNQPRFREYRMKPETKYKVEVIDTWNMTINELEEIYEGKFRIELPGRQYMAVRMSRI
;
A
#
# COMPACT_ATOMS: atom_id res chain seq x y z
N MET A 1 13.13 -28.77 -1.93
CA MET A 1 11.73 -28.96 -2.32
C MET A 1 11.74 -29.95 -3.47
N GLU A 2 10.99 -31.05 -3.38
CA GLU A 2 10.88 -32.00 -4.50
C GLU A 2 9.91 -31.43 -5.55
N PHE A 3 10.41 -31.19 -6.75
CA PHE A 3 9.60 -30.67 -7.85
C PHE A 3 8.80 -31.81 -8.51
N THR A 4 7.48 -31.70 -8.45
CA THR A 4 6.51 -32.62 -9.09
C THR A 4 5.70 -31.92 -10.17
N GLU A 5 4.97 -32.65 -11.02
CA GLU A 5 4.03 -32.06 -12.01
C GLU A 5 2.97 -31.14 -11.42
N LYS A 6 2.64 -31.31 -10.13
CA LYS A 6 1.66 -30.48 -9.40
C LYS A 6 2.31 -29.26 -8.76
N THR A 7 3.62 -29.10 -8.89
CA THR A 7 4.31 -27.93 -8.39
C THR A 7 3.95 -26.75 -9.26
N LYS A 8 3.46 -25.67 -8.64
CA LYS A 8 3.19 -24.42 -9.34
C LYS A 8 4.46 -23.92 -10.02
N LEU A 9 4.34 -23.51 -11.27
CA LEU A 9 5.48 -23.10 -12.08
C LEU A 9 6.19 -21.88 -11.52
N GLY A 10 5.51 -21.03 -10.75
CA GLY A 10 6.16 -19.94 -10.02
C GLY A 10 7.24 -20.41 -9.04
N ASN A 11 7.05 -21.56 -8.38
CA ASN A 11 8.08 -22.16 -7.52
C ASN A 11 9.25 -22.74 -8.34
N VAL A 12 8.97 -23.26 -9.53
CA VAL A 12 10.00 -23.76 -10.46
C VAL A 12 10.83 -22.59 -11.00
N LEU A 13 10.16 -21.53 -11.42
CA LEU A 13 10.75 -20.36 -12.08
C LEU A 13 11.55 -19.45 -11.13
N SER A 14 11.29 -19.51 -9.81
CA SER A 14 12.03 -18.76 -8.78
C SER A 14 13.34 -19.44 -8.35
N ASN A 15 13.58 -20.70 -8.74
CA ASN A 15 14.85 -21.37 -8.57
C ASN A 15 15.66 -21.34 -9.88
N LYS A 16 16.91 -20.88 -9.83
CA LYS A 16 17.71 -20.63 -11.04
C LYS A 16 18.01 -21.91 -11.82
N GLU A 17 18.37 -22.99 -11.12
CA GLU A 17 18.66 -24.28 -11.74
C GLU A 17 17.40 -24.91 -12.34
N ALA A 18 16.30 -24.91 -11.58
CA ALA A 18 15.01 -25.44 -12.02
C ALA A 18 14.44 -24.66 -13.21
N ARG A 19 14.58 -23.33 -13.22
CA ARG A 19 14.23 -22.47 -14.37
C ARG A 19 15.00 -22.86 -15.62
N GLY A 20 16.32 -23.07 -15.53
CA GLY A 20 17.14 -23.48 -16.67
C GLY A 20 16.76 -24.86 -17.21
N ILE A 21 16.37 -25.78 -16.33
CA ILE A 21 15.82 -27.09 -16.74
C ILE A 21 14.48 -26.90 -17.45
N LEU A 22 13.58 -26.07 -16.91
CA LEU A 22 12.28 -25.78 -17.53
C LEU A 22 12.44 -25.16 -18.93
N GLU A 23 13.34 -24.20 -19.08
CA GLU A 23 13.66 -23.53 -20.36
C GLU A 23 14.20 -24.51 -21.40
N LYS A 24 15.07 -25.43 -20.97
CA LYS A 24 15.60 -26.48 -21.83
C LYS A 24 14.52 -27.41 -22.38
N HIS A 25 13.54 -27.80 -21.55
CA HIS A 25 12.50 -28.77 -21.92
C HIS A 25 11.30 -28.12 -22.60
N ILE A 26 10.96 -26.87 -22.25
CA ILE A 26 9.77 -26.16 -22.73
C ILE A 26 10.13 -24.70 -23.10
N PRO A 27 10.97 -24.47 -24.13
CA PRO A 27 11.43 -23.12 -24.48
C PRO A 27 10.31 -22.19 -24.92
N GLN A 28 9.28 -22.71 -25.61
CA GLN A 28 8.10 -21.95 -26.03
C GLN A 28 7.35 -21.30 -24.87
N LEU A 29 7.48 -21.85 -23.66
CA LEU A 29 6.88 -21.26 -22.47
C LEU A 29 7.45 -19.87 -22.17
N PHE A 30 8.74 -19.66 -22.43
CA PHE A 30 9.42 -18.41 -22.15
C PHE A 30 9.04 -17.32 -23.16
N ASP A 31 8.76 -17.70 -24.40
CA ASP A 31 8.19 -16.78 -25.40
C ASP A 31 6.80 -16.29 -24.98
N LEU A 32 5.96 -17.19 -24.46
CA LEU A 32 4.62 -16.84 -23.95
C LEU A 32 4.70 -15.94 -22.70
N MET A 33 5.72 -16.13 -21.86
CA MET A 33 5.95 -15.29 -20.69
C MET A 33 6.46 -13.88 -21.01
N LEU A 34 6.77 -13.57 -22.27
CA LEU A 34 7.07 -12.20 -22.70
C LEU A 34 5.86 -11.28 -22.57
N ASP A 35 4.64 -11.84 -22.68
CA ASP A 35 3.44 -11.14 -22.23
C ASP A 35 3.38 -11.17 -20.70
N PRO A 36 3.45 -10.02 -19.99
CA PRO A 36 3.51 -10.01 -18.54
C PRO A 36 2.24 -10.56 -17.86
N SER A 37 1.07 -10.37 -18.47
CA SER A 37 -0.17 -10.90 -17.91
C SER A 37 -0.22 -12.42 -18.02
N LEU A 38 0.10 -12.96 -19.20
CA LEU A 38 0.18 -14.40 -19.42
C LEU A 38 1.28 -15.04 -18.56
N GLY A 39 2.42 -14.38 -18.41
CA GLY A 39 3.50 -14.81 -17.54
C GLY A 39 3.07 -14.97 -16.08
N THR A 40 2.17 -14.10 -15.59
CA THR A 40 1.58 -14.23 -14.25
C THR A 40 0.69 -15.47 -14.14
N PHE A 41 -0.19 -15.71 -15.12
CA PHE A 41 -1.05 -16.90 -15.17
C PHE A 41 -0.25 -18.20 -15.29
N ILE A 42 0.82 -18.20 -16.08
CA ILE A 42 1.72 -19.34 -16.21
C ILE A 42 2.31 -19.72 -14.86
N ARG A 43 2.78 -18.74 -14.06
CA ARG A 43 3.33 -19.01 -12.73
C ARG A 43 2.31 -19.64 -11.77
N LEU A 44 1.03 -19.31 -11.93
CA LEU A 44 -0.08 -19.86 -11.15
C LEU A 44 -0.49 -21.28 -11.56
N ALA A 45 -0.10 -21.74 -12.75
CA ALA A 45 -0.43 -23.07 -13.24
C ALA A 45 0.58 -24.12 -12.75
N ASP A 46 0.12 -25.36 -12.64
CA ASP A 46 0.98 -26.54 -12.69
C ASP A 46 1.06 -27.07 -14.14
N LEU A 47 1.88 -28.09 -14.41
CA LEU A 47 2.06 -28.59 -15.79
C LEU A 47 0.75 -29.11 -16.43
N PRO A 48 -0.08 -29.92 -15.73
CA PRO A 48 -1.37 -30.35 -16.26
C PRO A 48 -2.32 -29.18 -16.57
N GLN A 49 -2.39 -28.17 -15.69
CA GLN A 49 -3.20 -26.97 -15.90
C GLN A 49 -2.72 -26.17 -17.11
N LEU A 50 -1.41 -25.99 -17.24
CA LEU A 50 -0.81 -25.28 -18.36
C LEU A 50 -1.17 -25.92 -19.70
N ALA A 51 -1.11 -27.26 -19.79
CA ALA A 51 -1.51 -27.99 -20.99
C ALA A 51 -2.99 -27.79 -21.36
N SER A 52 -3.85 -27.56 -20.37
CA SER A 52 -5.28 -27.30 -20.59
C SER A 52 -5.56 -25.86 -21.00
N TYR A 53 -4.80 -24.89 -20.50
CA TYR A 53 -5.04 -23.47 -20.74
C TYR A 53 -4.37 -22.96 -22.00
N ILE A 54 -3.24 -23.56 -22.39
CA ILE A 54 -2.45 -23.15 -23.54
C ILE A 54 -2.37 -24.32 -24.52
N PRO A 55 -3.42 -24.53 -25.35
CA PRO A 55 -3.46 -25.67 -26.28
C PRO A 55 -2.36 -25.63 -27.34
N GLU A 56 -1.74 -24.47 -27.55
CA GLU A 56 -0.59 -24.28 -28.44
C GLU A 56 0.70 -24.91 -27.87
N LEU A 57 0.77 -25.10 -26.55
CA LEU A 57 1.93 -25.67 -25.87
C LEU A 57 1.90 -27.20 -25.99
N THR A 58 2.80 -27.76 -26.80
CA THR A 58 2.86 -29.22 -27.00
C THR A 58 3.62 -29.90 -25.86
N LEU A 59 2.90 -30.28 -24.79
CA LEU A 59 3.45 -31.04 -23.65
C LEU A 59 3.19 -32.55 -23.83
N THR A 60 4.11 -33.25 -24.51
CA THR A 60 4.01 -34.72 -24.62
C THR A 60 4.41 -35.41 -23.32
N SER A 61 3.91 -36.63 -23.09
CA SER A 61 4.23 -37.44 -21.90
C SER A 61 5.73 -37.66 -21.74
N GLU A 62 6.48 -37.75 -22.84
CA GLU A 62 7.94 -37.89 -22.83
C GLU A 62 8.63 -36.64 -22.29
N ILE A 63 8.22 -35.44 -22.73
CA ILE A 63 8.76 -34.15 -22.25
C ILE A 63 8.50 -34.00 -20.75
N VAL A 64 7.26 -34.27 -20.31
CA VAL A 64 6.88 -34.14 -18.89
C VAL A 64 7.70 -35.11 -18.02
N THR A 65 7.87 -36.35 -18.46
CA THR A 65 8.66 -37.36 -17.72
C THR A 65 10.14 -36.96 -17.64
N ALA A 66 10.72 -36.48 -18.74
CA ALA A 66 12.12 -36.04 -18.77
C ALA A 66 12.34 -34.79 -17.89
N LEU A 67 11.42 -33.83 -17.95
CA LEU A 67 11.44 -32.64 -17.11
C LEU A 67 11.40 -33.00 -15.62
N GLN A 68 10.50 -33.89 -15.20
CA GLN A 68 10.42 -34.36 -13.81
C GLN A 68 11.71 -35.03 -13.33
N GLN A 69 12.31 -35.89 -14.16
CA GLN A 69 13.56 -36.58 -13.81
C GLN A 69 14.72 -35.61 -13.62
N ASP A 70 14.79 -34.55 -14.42
CA ASP A 70 15.83 -33.53 -14.29
C ASP A 70 15.55 -32.60 -13.09
N LEU A 71 14.30 -32.18 -12.88
CA LEU A 71 13.93 -31.35 -11.74
C LEU A 71 14.12 -32.06 -10.38
N ALA A 72 13.94 -33.39 -10.34
CA ALA A 72 14.20 -34.18 -9.13
C ALA A 72 15.68 -34.18 -8.69
N LYS A 73 16.60 -33.75 -9.56
CA LYS A 73 18.04 -33.64 -9.26
C LYS A 73 18.42 -32.27 -8.68
N VAL A 74 17.53 -31.28 -8.77
CA VAL A 74 17.78 -29.93 -8.25
C VAL A 74 17.91 -29.99 -6.74
N SER A 75 19.10 -29.69 -6.23
CA SER A 75 19.32 -29.55 -4.79
C SER A 75 18.70 -28.25 -4.28
N GLU A 76 18.29 -28.22 -3.01
CA GLU A 76 17.98 -26.95 -2.37
C GLU A 76 19.22 -26.06 -2.38
N GLU A 77 19.11 -24.86 -2.98
CA GLU A 77 20.17 -23.85 -2.88
C GLU A 77 20.44 -23.61 -1.38
N SER A 78 21.72 -23.68 -0.98
CA SER A 78 22.11 -23.27 0.37
C SER A 78 21.73 -21.80 0.56
N GLU A 79 20.88 -21.51 1.55
CA GLU A 79 20.55 -20.14 1.93
C GLU A 79 21.80 -19.47 2.51
N ASP A 80 22.54 -18.73 1.68
CA ASP A 80 23.43 -17.70 2.18
C ASP A 80 22.54 -16.60 2.79
N SER A 81 22.70 -16.32 4.08
CA SER A 81 21.92 -15.28 4.76
C SER A 81 22.20 -13.91 4.13
N GLY A 82 23.37 -13.73 3.51
CA GLY A 82 23.81 -12.45 2.99
C GLY A 82 23.91 -11.38 4.08
N GLU A 83 23.97 -11.76 5.35
CA GLU A 83 24.13 -10.86 6.49
C GLU A 83 25.55 -10.28 6.47
N ILE A 84 25.63 -8.95 6.46
CA ILE A 84 26.89 -8.22 6.51
C ILE A 84 26.95 -7.58 7.89
N THR A 85 27.95 -7.94 8.69
CA THR A 85 28.24 -7.24 9.95
C THR A 85 29.08 -6.01 9.65
N PRO A 86 28.62 -4.79 9.99
CA PRO A 86 29.40 -3.59 9.77
C PRO A 86 30.78 -3.66 10.43
N ALA A 87 31.80 -3.09 9.78
CA ALA A 87 33.15 -3.06 10.32
C ALA A 87 33.20 -2.21 11.60
N THR A 88 33.83 -2.73 12.65
CA THR A 88 33.97 -2.02 13.95
C THR A 88 35.13 -1.02 13.98
N ASP A 89 35.98 -1.05 12.95
CA ASP A 89 37.21 -0.29 12.77
C ASP A 89 37.26 0.43 11.41
N TYR A 90 36.08 0.79 10.88
CA TYR A 90 35.91 1.38 9.55
C TYR A 90 36.73 2.66 9.30
N GLU A 91 37.00 3.44 10.36
CA GLU A 91 37.91 4.57 10.34
C GLU A 91 39.09 4.37 11.31
N ASN A 92 40.27 4.85 10.90
CA ASN A 92 41.49 4.78 11.69
C ASN A 92 41.34 5.51 13.04
N GLU A 93 42.03 5.03 14.08
CA GLU A 93 42.02 5.66 15.42
C GLU A 93 42.44 7.14 15.43
N SER A 94 43.23 7.57 14.43
CA SER A 94 43.64 8.96 14.24
C SER A 94 42.48 9.90 13.86
N VAL A 95 41.35 9.38 13.36
CA VAL A 95 40.14 10.18 13.11
C VAL A 95 39.51 10.53 14.47
N PRO A 96 39.39 11.83 14.82
CA PRO A 96 38.74 12.22 16.08
C PRO A 96 37.27 11.83 16.08
N ARG A 97 36.75 11.41 17.24
CA ARG A 97 35.32 11.05 17.34
C ARG A 97 34.45 12.30 17.21
N GLY A 98 33.35 12.17 16.48
CA GLY A 98 32.38 13.25 16.27
C GLY A 98 32.95 14.44 15.49
N SER A 99 33.93 14.21 14.62
CA SER A 99 34.58 15.26 13.83
C SER A 99 33.86 15.62 12.53
N ALA A 100 32.82 14.90 12.15
CA ALA A 100 32.07 15.18 10.92
C ALA A 100 31.42 16.56 10.97
N ALA A 101 31.47 17.28 9.85
CA ALA A 101 30.73 18.52 9.71
C ALA A 101 29.23 18.20 9.62
N ILE A 102 28.41 18.94 10.38
CA ILE A 102 26.97 18.74 10.40
C ILE A 102 26.20 19.96 9.92
N THR A 103 24.99 19.72 9.42
CA THR A 103 23.99 20.75 9.13
C THR A 103 22.65 20.24 9.64
N LEU A 104 21.95 21.06 10.41
CA LEU A 104 20.65 20.76 10.98
C LEU A 104 19.82 22.05 11.08
N PRO A 105 18.49 21.98 11.06
CA PRO A 105 17.65 23.14 11.32
C PRO A 105 17.56 23.41 12.83
N ASP A 106 17.61 24.68 13.24
CA ASP A 106 17.47 25.08 14.66
C ASP A 106 16.06 24.77 15.22
N HIS A 107 15.07 24.61 14.34
CA HIS A 107 13.71 24.25 14.68
C HIS A 107 12.99 23.48 13.57
N VAL A 108 11.96 22.75 13.95
CA VAL A 108 11.00 22.09 13.05
C VAL A 108 9.62 22.15 13.70
N ASP A 109 8.56 22.09 12.90
CA ASP A 109 7.20 22.00 13.41
C ASP A 109 6.89 20.57 13.88
N LYS A 110 5.98 20.43 14.85
CA LYS A 110 5.48 19.13 15.32
C LYS A 110 4.93 18.32 14.14
N TRP A 111 5.31 17.05 14.09
CA TRP A 111 5.08 16.11 12.98
C TRP A 111 5.70 16.52 11.63
N GLY A 112 6.63 17.48 11.63
CA GLY A 112 7.53 17.77 10.52
C GLY A 112 8.79 16.88 10.54
N VAL A 113 9.62 16.98 9.50
CA VAL A 113 10.86 16.21 9.39
C VAL A 113 12.04 17.05 9.86
N PHE A 114 12.61 16.72 11.02
CA PHE A 114 13.95 17.14 11.40
C PHE A 114 14.95 16.30 10.61
N GLU A 115 15.91 16.93 9.93
CA GLU A 115 16.96 16.23 9.21
C GLU A 115 18.34 16.73 9.66
N LEU A 116 19.14 15.80 10.20
CA LEU A 116 20.55 15.99 10.47
C LEU A 116 21.34 15.48 9.27
N LYS A 117 22.03 16.37 8.57
CA LYS A 117 23.00 16.03 7.52
C LYS A 117 24.41 15.99 8.12
N LEU A 118 25.17 14.93 7.83
CA LEU A 118 26.54 14.74 8.26
C LEU A 118 27.46 14.50 7.05
N GLN A 119 28.64 15.12 7.05
CA GLN A 119 29.69 14.86 6.08
C GLN A 119 30.66 13.82 6.66
N GLY A 120 30.54 12.58 6.19
CA GLY A 120 31.25 11.42 6.67
C GLY A 120 32.19 10.80 5.64
N PRO A 121 32.74 9.61 5.94
CA PRO A 121 33.58 8.84 5.03
C PRO A 121 32.82 8.35 3.78
N ASP A 122 33.52 8.21 2.66
CA ASP A 122 32.96 7.73 1.38
C ASP A 122 33.74 6.54 0.79
N HIS A 123 34.77 6.04 1.48
CA HIS A 123 35.59 4.90 1.05
C HIS A 123 34.89 3.55 1.29
N GLY A 124 35.31 2.48 0.58
CA GLY A 124 34.70 1.16 0.76
C GLY A 124 33.23 1.11 0.30
N ASN A 125 32.35 0.51 1.11
CA ASN A 125 30.90 0.52 0.88
C ASN A 125 30.15 1.10 2.10
N PRO A 126 29.95 2.44 2.16
CA PRO A 126 29.22 3.11 3.23
C PRO A 126 27.83 2.55 3.56
N PHE A 127 27.14 1.92 2.60
CA PHE A 127 25.79 1.38 2.80
C PHE A 127 25.76 0.14 3.70
N VAL A 128 26.87 -0.59 3.82
CA VAL A 128 26.95 -1.82 4.61
C VAL A 128 28.05 -1.79 5.65
N ASP A 129 29.08 -0.97 5.44
CA ASP A 129 30.23 -0.88 6.34
C ASP A 129 29.98 0.10 7.51
N VAL A 130 29.03 1.03 7.37
CA VAL A 130 28.72 2.05 8.38
C VAL A 130 27.33 1.82 9.00
N ALA A 131 27.32 1.53 10.29
CA ALA A 131 26.12 1.65 11.11
C ALA A 131 25.99 3.08 11.62
N LEU A 132 24.80 3.68 11.52
CA LEU A 132 24.51 5.02 12.01
C LEU A 132 23.10 5.03 12.62
N SER A 133 22.96 5.56 13.82
CA SER A 133 21.67 5.90 14.44
C SER A 133 21.81 7.16 15.29
N ALA A 134 20.69 7.70 15.75
CA ALA A 134 20.71 8.71 16.81
C ALA A 134 19.59 8.50 17.81
N GLU A 135 19.93 8.78 19.07
CA GLU A 135 18.97 8.90 20.17
C GLU A 135 18.49 10.34 20.24
N PHE A 136 17.18 10.55 20.16
CA PHE A 136 16.50 11.82 20.35
C PHE A 136 15.81 11.83 21.71
N SER A 137 16.10 12.85 22.52
CA SER A 137 15.61 12.95 23.90
C SER A 137 14.79 14.21 24.11
N PHE A 138 13.66 14.04 24.79
CA PHE A 138 12.78 15.09 25.29
C PHE A 138 12.40 14.76 26.73
N GLU A 139 12.85 15.58 27.67
CA GLU A 139 12.71 15.30 29.11
C GLU A 139 13.22 13.87 29.45
N ASP A 140 12.37 13.02 30.03
CA ASP A 140 12.72 11.63 30.41
C ASP A 140 12.48 10.60 29.28
N ARG A 141 12.05 11.04 28.09
CA ARG A 141 11.74 10.16 26.96
C ARG A 141 12.85 10.17 25.91
N THR A 142 13.23 8.98 25.46
CA THR A 142 14.18 8.78 24.35
C THR A 142 13.56 7.95 23.23
N LEU A 143 13.78 8.37 21.99
CA LEU A 143 13.45 7.64 20.78
C LEU A 143 14.74 7.41 19.97
N GLU A 144 14.87 6.26 19.32
CA GLU A 144 15.99 5.96 18.43
C GLU A 144 15.50 5.89 16.99
N THR A 145 16.28 6.43 16.06
CA THR A 145 16.04 6.33 14.61
C THR A 145 17.34 5.99 13.90
N LEU A 146 17.25 5.24 12.81
CA LEU A 146 18.39 4.87 11.99
C LEU A 146 18.81 6.03 11.09
N GLY A 147 20.13 6.15 10.90
CA GLY A 147 20.71 6.96 9.84
C GLY A 147 20.94 6.15 8.57
N PHE A 148 21.23 6.86 7.49
CA PHE A 148 21.50 6.25 6.19
C PHE A 148 22.55 7.04 5.41
N TYR A 149 23.30 6.35 4.54
CA TYR A 149 24.16 6.98 3.55
C TYR A 149 23.34 7.43 2.34
N ASP A 150 23.61 8.62 1.83
CA ASP A 150 22.86 9.28 0.75
C ASP A 150 23.74 9.61 -0.46
N GLY A 151 24.92 8.99 -0.57
CA GLY A 151 25.88 9.23 -1.64
C GLY A 151 26.85 10.37 -1.37
N GLU A 152 27.97 10.38 -2.08
CA GLU A 152 28.96 11.48 -2.08
C GLU A 152 29.43 11.93 -0.68
N GLY A 153 29.65 10.97 0.24
CA GLY A 153 30.08 11.26 1.62
C GLY A 153 28.97 11.83 2.53
N VAL A 154 27.75 11.95 2.03
CA VAL A 154 26.61 12.49 2.78
C VAL A 154 25.91 11.36 3.54
N TYR A 155 25.73 11.56 4.84
CA TYR A 155 24.86 10.76 5.69
C TYR A 155 23.73 11.61 6.23
N ARG A 156 22.59 10.98 6.49
CA ARG A 156 21.42 11.66 7.06
C ARG A 156 20.79 10.86 8.18
N ILE A 157 20.19 11.56 9.12
CA ILE A 157 19.29 11.02 10.13
C ILE A 157 18.03 11.87 10.11
N ARG A 158 16.87 11.23 9.96
CA ARG A 158 15.56 11.91 9.96
C ARG A 158 14.77 11.56 11.21
N PHE A 159 14.14 12.57 11.80
CA PHE A 159 13.34 12.45 13.00
C PHE A 159 12.03 13.24 12.89
N MET A 160 10.92 12.67 13.37
CA MET A 160 9.62 13.34 13.43
C MET A 160 9.24 13.62 14.88
N PRO A 161 9.45 14.84 15.41
CA PRO A 161 9.07 15.16 16.78
C PRO A 161 7.55 15.25 16.91
N ASP A 162 7.02 14.72 18.01
CA ASP A 162 5.58 14.67 18.32
C ASP A 162 5.17 15.62 19.46
N THR A 163 6.15 16.27 20.11
CA THR A 163 5.96 17.09 21.30
C THR A 163 6.72 18.40 21.15
N GLU A 164 6.04 19.51 21.40
CA GLU A 164 6.62 20.87 21.35
C GLU A 164 7.65 21.08 22.47
N GLY A 165 8.71 21.83 22.16
CA GLY A 165 9.77 22.18 23.10
C GLY A 165 11.17 21.77 22.64
N SER A 166 12.13 21.78 23.55
CA SER A 166 13.54 21.53 23.24
C SER A 166 13.85 20.03 23.19
N TRP A 167 14.36 19.59 22.04
CA TRP A 167 14.86 18.24 21.84
C TRP A 167 16.39 18.26 21.78
N ALA A 168 17.01 17.22 22.31
CA ALA A 168 18.43 16.95 22.15
C ALA A 168 18.64 15.66 21.37
N PHE A 169 19.75 15.54 20.65
CA PHE A 169 20.12 14.29 20.01
C PHE A 169 21.57 13.92 20.29
N ARG A 170 21.87 12.61 20.17
CA ARG A 170 23.22 12.07 20.15
C ARG A 170 23.34 10.95 19.12
N THR A 171 24.30 11.06 18.22
CA THR A 171 24.56 10.00 17.22
C THR A 171 25.36 8.83 17.82
N LYS A 172 25.14 7.64 17.27
CA LYS A 172 25.95 6.43 17.48
C LYS A 172 26.37 5.91 16.12
N SER A 173 27.66 5.61 15.94
CA SER A 173 28.13 5.07 14.67
C SER A 173 29.34 4.14 14.80
N SER A 174 29.49 3.22 13.84
CA SER A 174 30.73 2.47 13.66
C SER A 174 31.86 3.32 13.05
N ALA A 175 31.52 4.40 12.32
CA ALA A 175 32.48 5.40 11.88
C ALA A 175 32.74 6.41 13.00
N ARG A 176 34.01 6.62 13.36
CA ARG A 176 34.42 7.47 14.48
C ARG A 176 34.00 8.92 14.26
N SER A 177 34.18 9.46 13.07
CA SER A 177 33.83 10.82 12.70
C SER A 177 32.34 11.12 12.89
N LEU A 178 31.48 10.10 12.76
CA LEU A 178 30.03 10.19 12.92
C LEU A 178 29.53 9.82 14.34
N ASP A 179 30.37 9.23 15.19
CA ASP A 179 30.01 8.76 16.54
C ASP A 179 29.99 9.91 17.57
N ARG A 180 28.98 9.93 18.45
CA ARG A 180 28.82 10.86 19.58
C ARG A 180 28.73 12.35 19.20
N ILE A 181 28.17 12.66 18.04
CA ILE A 181 27.81 14.02 17.70
C ILE A 181 26.54 14.38 18.46
N GLU A 182 26.55 15.53 19.12
CA GLU A 182 25.47 16.01 19.97
C GLU A 182 24.95 17.35 19.44
N GLY A 183 23.65 17.59 19.58
CA GLY A 183 23.02 18.84 19.19
C GLY A 183 21.61 18.97 19.76
N GLN A 184 20.98 20.11 19.47
CA GLN A 184 19.65 20.45 19.95
C GLN A 184 18.86 21.17 18.86
N PHE A 185 17.54 21.04 18.91
CA PHE A 185 16.60 21.80 18.08
C PHE A 185 15.30 22.03 18.86
N VAL A 186 14.47 22.95 18.37
CA VAL A 186 13.15 23.22 18.97
C VAL A 186 12.04 22.65 18.08
N CYS A 187 11.18 21.83 18.67
CA CYS A 187 9.90 21.45 18.08
C CYS A 187 8.87 22.56 18.35
N LYS A 188 8.32 23.15 17.30
CA LYS A 188 7.27 24.18 17.36
C LYS A 188 5.89 23.55 17.19
N GLU A 189 4.84 24.34 17.38
CA GLU A 189 3.46 23.96 17.06
C GLU A 189 3.37 23.42 15.63
N ALA A 190 2.45 22.48 15.39
CA ALA A 190 2.21 21.93 14.07
C ALA A 190 1.73 23.02 13.10
N LEU A 191 2.18 22.97 11.84
CA LEU A 191 1.65 23.85 10.80
C LEU A 191 0.13 23.66 10.62
N GLU A 192 -0.56 24.72 10.22
CA GLU A 192 -1.98 24.62 9.87
C GLU A 192 -2.21 23.52 8.82
N GLY A 193 -3.18 22.64 9.09
CA GLY A 193 -3.46 21.46 8.25
C GLY A 193 -2.55 20.25 8.49
N ASN A 194 -1.51 20.37 9.33
CA ASN A 194 -0.72 19.22 9.79
C ASN A 194 -1.34 18.62 11.05
N GLN A 195 -2.07 17.53 10.88
CA GLN A 195 -2.81 16.84 11.94
C GLN A 195 -2.03 15.66 12.55
N GLY A 196 -0.83 15.41 12.04
CA GLY A 196 0.00 14.27 12.42
C GLY A 196 -0.34 12.98 11.66
N PRO A 197 0.37 11.88 11.98
CA PRO A 197 0.17 10.59 11.32
C PRO A 197 -1.23 10.01 11.57
N VAL A 198 -1.74 9.21 10.64
CA VAL A 198 -3.02 8.52 10.79
C VAL A 198 -2.88 7.28 11.68
N ARG A 199 -3.85 7.08 12.56
CA ARG A 199 -3.95 5.97 13.54
C ARG A 199 -5.29 5.26 13.43
N VAL A 200 -5.31 4.01 13.91
CA VAL A 200 -6.57 3.31 14.19
C VAL A 200 -7.28 3.96 15.38
N GLN A 201 -8.56 4.28 15.21
CA GLN A 201 -9.44 4.90 16.20
C GLN A 201 -10.65 3.98 16.46
N ASN A 202 -11.00 3.78 17.72
CA ASN A 202 -12.23 3.06 18.14
C ASN A 202 -12.39 1.68 17.45
N THR A 203 -11.29 0.92 17.36
CA THR A 203 -11.19 -0.43 16.74
C THR A 203 -11.33 -0.50 15.22
N PHE A 204 -12.22 0.28 14.59
CA PHE A 204 -12.57 0.10 13.17
C PHE A 204 -12.42 1.35 12.30
N HIS A 205 -12.12 2.49 12.91
CA HIS A 205 -12.04 3.77 12.20
C HIS A 205 -10.62 4.32 12.26
N PHE A 206 -10.42 5.50 11.68
CA PHE A 206 -9.13 6.16 11.64
C PHE A 206 -9.27 7.62 12.08
N ALA A 207 -8.21 8.14 12.67
CA ALA A 207 -8.04 9.54 13.00
C ALA A 207 -6.57 9.91 12.88
N HIS A 208 -6.29 11.16 12.57
CA HIS A 208 -4.96 11.74 12.75
C HIS A 208 -4.60 11.78 14.25
N GLU A 209 -3.31 11.92 14.54
CA GLU A 209 -2.76 11.97 15.90
C GLU A 209 -3.38 13.10 16.75
N ASP A 210 -3.82 14.21 16.15
CA ASP A 210 -4.56 15.28 16.84
C ASP A 210 -6.03 14.94 17.20
N GLY A 211 -6.51 13.76 16.78
CA GLY A 211 -7.90 13.30 16.96
C GLY A 211 -8.85 13.68 15.82
N THR A 212 -8.38 14.39 14.78
CA THR A 212 -9.20 14.69 13.61
C THR A 212 -9.53 13.41 12.86
N ARG A 213 -10.81 13.17 12.60
CA ARG A 213 -11.29 12.00 11.88
C ARG A 213 -10.66 11.89 10.50
N TYR A 214 -10.17 10.69 10.16
CA TYR A 214 -9.69 10.35 8.83
C TYR A 214 -10.60 9.29 8.20
N ILE A 215 -11.06 9.54 6.98
CA ILE A 215 -11.85 8.60 6.18
C ILE A 215 -10.97 8.21 4.99
N PRO A 216 -10.39 7.00 4.96
CA PRO A 216 -9.64 6.54 3.81
C PRO A 216 -10.54 6.50 2.57
N VAL A 217 -10.20 7.34 1.59
CA VAL A 217 -10.76 7.33 0.23
C VAL A 217 -9.58 7.19 -0.70
N GLY A 218 -9.21 5.94 -0.95
CA GLY A 218 -7.99 5.60 -1.66
C GLY A 218 -8.17 5.56 -3.16
N THR A 219 -7.07 5.74 -3.90
CA THR A 219 -6.95 5.26 -5.28
C THR A 219 -5.65 4.51 -5.52
N THR A 220 -5.52 3.85 -6.68
CA THR A 220 -4.40 3.01 -7.06
C THR A 220 -3.68 3.59 -8.27
N CYS A 221 -2.37 3.77 -8.16
CA CYS A 221 -1.52 4.29 -9.22
C CYS A 221 -0.10 3.70 -9.06
N TYR A 222 0.06 2.41 -9.32
CA TYR A 222 1.19 1.63 -8.82
C TYR A 222 2.58 2.16 -9.21
N ALA A 223 2.78 2.58 -10.45
CA ALA A 223 4.09 2.89 -11.02
C ALA A 223 4.27 4.36 -11.41
N TRP A 224 3.47 5.26 -10.83
CA TRP A 224 3.41 6.66 -11.26
C TRP A 224 4.73 7.40 -11.09
N VAL A 225 5.47 7.11 -10.01
CA VAL A 225 6.79 7.70 -9.76
C VAL A 225 7.88 7.22 -10.71
N HIS A 226 7.61 6.17 -11.49
CA HIS A 226 8.54 5.57 -12.45
C HIS A 226 8.28 6.03 -13.88
N GLN A 227 7.42 7.04 -14.06
CA GLN A 227 7.09 7.61 -15.36
C GLN A 227 7.92 8.87 -15.65
N GLU A 228 7.86 9.34 -16.90
CA GLU A 228 8.42 10.62 -17.30
C GLU A 228 7.86 11.80 -16.47
N GLU A 229 8.68 12.80 -16.20
CA GLU A 229 8.35 13.92 -15.30
C GLU A 229 7.06 14.66 -15.68
N ASN A 230 6.75 14.77 -16.98
CA ASN A 230 5.49 15.40 -17.44
C ASN A 230 4.26 14.58 -17.04
N LEU A 231 4.34 13.25 -17.07
CA LEU A 231 3.24 12.38 -16.66
C LEU A 231 3.08 12.36 -15.14
N ILE A 232 4.19 12.40 -14.40
CA ILE A 232 4.21 12.59 -12.94
C ILE A 232 3.48 13.89 -12.55
N LYS A 233 3.80 15.00 -13.20
CA LYS A 233 3.14 16.30 -12.95
C LYS A 233 1.65 16.24 -13.24
N GLN A 234 1.26 15.65 -14.36
CA GLN A 234 -0.15 15.47 -14.69
C GLN A 234 -0.88 14.59 -13.65
N THR A 235 -0.21 13.57 -13.12
CA THR A 235 -0.76 12.74 -12.05
C THR A 235 -1.01 13.56 -10.79
N LEU A 236 -0.04 14.38 -10.37
CA LEU A 236 -0.20 15.28 -9.21
C LEU A 236 -1.31 16.32 -9.41
N GLU A 237 -1.44 16.88 -10.62
CA GLU A 237 -2.54 17.79 -10.98
C GLU A 237 -3.90 17.10 -10.85
N THR A 238 -4.04 15.89 -11.40
CA THR A 238 -5.27 15.10 -11.29
C THR A 238 -5.58 14.78 -9.84
N LEU A 239 -4.60 14.30 -9.08
CA LEU A 239 -4.75 13.99 -7.65
C LEU A 239 -5.21 15.21 -6.84
N GLY A 240 -4.62 16.38 -7.08
CA GLY A 240 -4.97 17.62 -6.38
C GLY A 240 -6.40 18.13 -6.64
N THR A 241 -7.07 17.63 -7.67
CA THR A 241 -8.49 17.92 -7.96
C THR A 241 -9.42 16.74 -7.69
N SER A 242 -8.87 15.58 -7.33
CA SER A 242 -9.61 14.35 -7.09
C SER A 242 -10.07 14.25 -5.62
N PRO A 243 -11.05 13.38 -5.29
CA PRO A 243 -11.50 13.21 -3.91
C PRO A 243 -10.58 12.31 -3.07
N PHE A 244 -9.48 11.82 -3.62
CA PHE A 244 -8.65 10.80 -3.00
C PHE A 244 -7.68 11.40 -1.98
N ASN A 245 -7.58 10.77 -0.81
CA ASN A 245 -6.66 11.16 0.27
C ASN A 245 -5.72 10.01 0.69
N LYS A 246 -5.68 8.94 -0.09
CA LYS A 246 -4.69 7.85 0.00
C LYS A 246 -4.34 7.36 -1.39
N LEU A 247 -3.06 7.07 -1.64
CA LEU A 247 -2.59 6.52 -2.93
C LEU A 247 -1.77 5.26 -2.71
N ARG A 248 -2.19 4.15 -3.31
CA ARG A 248 -1.36 2.94 -3.39
C ARG A 248 -0.32 3.08 -4.48
N MET A 249 0.95 2.93 -4.11
CA MET A 249 2.08 3.08 -5.01
C MET A 249 3.23 2.13 -4.66
N CYS A 250 3.90 1.62 -5.69
CA CYS A 250 5.05 0.74 -5.57
C CYS A 250 6.33 1.53 -5.37
N VAL A 251 7.13 1.10 -4.40
CA VAL A 251 8.52 1.55 -4.28
C VAL A 251 9.28 1.12 -5.53
N PHE A 252 9.35 -0.19 -5.79
CA PHE A 252 10.04 -0.73 -6.96
C PHE A 252 9.27 -0.45 -8.25
N PRO A 253 9.96 -0.40 -9.41
CA PRO A 253 9.31 -0.26 -10.70
C PRO A 253 8.43 -1.47 -11.01
N LYS A 254 7.38 -1.25 -11.81
CA LYS A 254 6.40 -2.27 -12.20
C LYS A 254 6.65 -2.73 -13.63
N SER A 255 6.72 -4.02 -13.89
CA SER A 255 6.65 -4.60 -15.24
C SER A 255 5.34 -5.37 -15.37
N TYR A 256 4.43 -4.89 -16.22
CA TYR A 256 3.13 -5.53 -16.44
C TYR A 256 2.53 -5.13 -17.81
N SER A 257 1.41 -5.73 -18.21
CA SER A 257 0.63 -5.24 -19.35
C SER A 257 0.30 -3.76 -19.18
N PHE A 258 0.44 -3.01 -20.27
CA PHE A 258 0.32 -1.54 -20.32
C PHE A 258 1.38 -0.76 -19.51
N ASN A 259 2.42 -1.43 -18.97
CA ASN A 259 3.55 -0.79 -18.32
C ASN A 259 4.86 -1.53 -18.60
N THR A 260 5.43 -1.24 -19.77
CA THR A 260 6.62 -1.93 -20.33
C THR A 260 7.84 -1.01 -20.49
N ASN A 261 7.68 0.30 -20.27
CA ASN A 261 8.77 1.27 -20.33
C ASN A 261 9.76 1.05 -19.18
N GLU A 262 11.02 1.39 -19.41
CA GLU A 262 12.03 1.39 -18.34
C GLU A 262 11.83 2.59 -17.40
N PRO A 263 12.09 2.42 -16.10
CA PRO A 263 12.10 3.53 -15.16
C PRO A 263 13.33 4.43 -15.39
N PRO A 264 13.25 5.73 -15.03
CA PRO A 264 14.40 6.64 -15.13
C PRO A 264 15.51 6.30 -14.13
N PHE A 265 15.19 5.65 -13.01
CA PHE A 265 16.13 5.28 -11.96
C PHE A 265 15.86 3.85 -11.47
N TYR A 266 16.92 3.16 -11.07
CA TYR A 266 16.88 1.86 -10.40
C TYR A 266 17.36 1.97 -8.96
N PRO A 267 16.89 1.11 -8.04
CA PRO A 267 17.22 1.18 -6.61
C PRO A 267 18.66 0.80 -6.26
N TYR A 268 19.39 0.11 -7.14
CA TYR A 268 20.74 -0.39 -6.91
C TYR A 268 21.71 0.02 -8.02
N GLU A 269 23.00 0.02 -7.71
CA GLU A 269 24.05 0.08 -8.74
C GLU A 269 24.10 -1.24 -9.55
N GLY A 270 24.54 -1.15 -10.81
CA GLY A 270 24.59 -2.27 -11.74
C GLY A 270 23.55 -2.15 -12.87
N SER A 271 23.22 -3.29 -13.49
CA SER A 271 22.22 -3.36 -14.56
C SER A 271 21.61 -4.76 -14.63
N ILE A 272 20.63 -4.95 -15.54
CA ILE A 272 20.07 -6.29 -15.81
C ILE A 272 21.16 -7.23 -16.38
N GLU A 273 22.04 -6.71 -17.24
CA GLU A 273 23.08 -7.47 -17.93
C GLU A 273 24.24 -7.85 -17.00
N GLU A 274 24.68 -6.91 -16.15
CA GLU A 274 25.81 -7.10 -15.24
C GLU A 274 25.39 -7.72 -13.90
N GLY A 275 24.11 -7.59 -13.55
CA GLY A 275 23.57 -7.89 -12.24
C GLY A 275 23.55 -6.66 -11.33
N TRP A 276 22.57 -6.62 -10.43
CA TRP A 276 22.45 -5.57 -9.43
C TRP A 276 23.33 -5.86 -8.21
N ASP A 277 24.10 -4.87 -7.77
CA ASP A 277 24.79 -4.93 -6.48
C ASP A 277 23.80 -4.60 -5.35
N ASN A 278 23.18 -5.63 -4.75
CA ASN A 278 22.26 -5.45 -3.63
C ASN A 278 22.94 -5.05 -2.31
N THR A 279 24.21 -4.63 -2.35
CA THR A 279 24.91 -3.97 -1.25
C THR A 279 25.12 -2.48 -1.50
N ARG A 280 24.82 -1.96 -2.70
CA ARG A 280 24.96 -0.54 -3.06
C ARG A 280 23.67 0.02 -3.61
N PHE A 281 23.00 0.84 -2.81
CA PHE A 281 21.80 1.56 -3.25
C PHE A 281 22.19 2.70 -4.19
N ASN A 282 21.29 3.06 -5.10
CA ASN A 282 21.37 4.30 -5.88
C ASN A 282 20.57 5.41 -5.16
N PRO A 283 21.22 6.41 -4.53
CA PRO A 283 20.52 7.44 -3.77
C PRO A 283 19.52 8.26 -4.60
N LEU A 284 19.77 8.47 -5.90
CA LEU A 284 18.90 9.25 -6.77
C LEU A 284 17.49 8.65 -6.90
N PHE A 285 17.39 7.31 -6.90
CA PHE A 285 16.11 6.62 -6.91
C PHE A 285 15.27 6.96 -5.66
N PHE A 286 15.90 6.89 -4.49
CA PHE A 286 15.21 7.13 -3.21
C PHE A 286 14.93 8.61 -2.99
N GLN A 287 15.83 9.50 -3.41
CA GLN A 287 15.60 10.95 -3.39
C GLN A 287 14.42 11.36 -4.29
N HIS A 288 14.30 10.74 -5.48
CA HIS A 288 13.14 10.95 -6.35
C HIS A 288 11.85 10.45 -5.68
N LEU A 289 11.84 9.23 -5.13
CA LEU A 289 10.70 8.70 -4.40
C LEU A 289 10.29 9.60 -3.22
N GLU A 290 11.25 10.07 -2.43
CA GLU A 290 11.02 11.01 -1.31
C GLU A 290 10.35 12.29 -1.79
N GLN A 291 10.82 12.86 -2.90
CA GLN A 291 10.21 14.06 -3.46
C GLN A 291 8.73 13.83 -3.80
N ARG A 292 8.40 12.66 -4.36
CA ARG A 292 7.02 12.31 -4.70
C ARG A 292 6.15 12.05 -3.49
N ILE A 293 6.70 11.45 -2.43
CA ILE A 293 6.00 11.33 -1.14
C ILE A 293 5.74 12.72 -0.55
N ILE A 294 6.73 13.63 -0.57
CA ILE A 294 6.55 15.02 -0.12
C ILE A 294 5.45 15.72 -0.92
N ASP A 295 5.40 15.52 -2.23
CA ASP A 295 4.37 16.11 -3.09
C ASP A 295 2.96 15.59 -2.73
N LEU A 296 2.79 14.29 -2.44
CA LEU A 296 1.53 13.75 -1.92
C LEU A 296 1.14 14.35 -0.57
N GLY A 297 2.11 14.51 0.34
CA GLY A 297 1.88 15.12 1.66
C GLY A 297 1.40 16.57 1.57
N LYS A 298 1.88 17.34 0.58
CA LYS A 298 1.39 18.70 0.31
C LYS A 298 -0.05 18.73 -0.22
N LEU A 299 -0.51 17.65 -0.83
CA LEU A 299 -1.89 17.47 -1.30
C LEU A 299 -2.82 16.90 -0.22
N GLY A 300 -2.30 16.57 0.97
CA GLY A 300 -3.07 15.89 2.02
C GLY A 300 -3.39 14.43 1.68
N ILE A 301 -2.51 13.77 0.92
CA ILE A 301 -2.66 12.39 0.47
C ILE A 301 -1.66 11.49 1.23
N GLU A 302 -2.19 10.46 1.87
CA GLU A 302 -1.39 9.39 2.48
C GLU A 302 -0.74 8.53 1.40
N ALA A 303 0.58 8.33 1.48
CA ALA A 303 1.34 7.46 0.61
C ALA A 303 1.31 6.03 1.17
N ASP A 304 0.49 5.17 0.57
CA ASP A 304 0.43 3.74 0.90
C ASP A 304 1.49 2.98 0.10
N LEU A 305 2.65 2.84 0.71
CA LEU A 305 3.89 2.39 0.09
C LEU A 305 3.96 0.86 0.06
N ILE A 306 3.83 0.31 -1.14
CA ILE A 306 4.03 -1.10 -1.43
C ILE A 306 5.54 -1.38 -1.48
N LEU A 307 6.02 -2.11 -0.48
CA LEU A 307 7.45 -2.40 -0.30
C LEU A 307 7.95 -3.50 -1.24
N PHE A 308 7.10 -4.48 -1.54
CA PHE A 308 7.38 -5.60 -2.46
C PHE A 308 6.17 -5.91 -3.35
N HIS A 309 6.39 -6.42 -4.56
CA HIS A 309 5.31 -6.84 -5.46
C HIS A 309 5.82 -7.80 -6.54
N PRO A 310 4.94 -8.63 -7.15
CA PRO A 310 5.35 -9.64 -8.13
C PRO A 310 5.60 -9.07 -9.54
N TYR A 311 5.26 -7.81 -9.79
CA TYR A 311 5.32 -7.18 -11.12
C TYR A 311 6.75 -6.78 -11.52
N ASP A 312 7.60 -7.75 -11.77
CA ASP A 312 9.04 -7.52 -11.87
C ASP A 312 9.67 -8.29 -13.03
N ARG A 313 10.65 -7.66 -13.67
CA ARG A 313 11.57 -8.29 -14.63
C ARG A 313 13.04 -8.02 -14.32
N TRP A 314 13.33 -7.20 -13.32
CA TRP A 314 14.66 -6.73 -12.96
C TRP A 314 15.31 -7.58 -11.86
N GLY A 315 14.52 -8.38 -11.14
CA GLY A 315 14.98 -9.31 -10.09
C GLY A 315 14.79 -8.79 -8.67
N PHE A 316 14.13 -7.64 -8.48
CA PHE A 316 13.83 -7.06 -7.16
C PHE A 316 12.82 -7.88 -6.37
N ALA A 317 11.91 -8.60 -7.05
CA ALA A 317 10.97 -9.50 -6.39
C ALA A 317 11.66 -10.73 -5.77
N ASP A 318 12.81 -11.13 -6.32
CA ASP A 318 13.51 -12.38 -5.99
C ASP A 318 14.86 -12.16 -5.27
N MET A 319 15.05 -10.98 -4.67
CA MET A 319 16.21 -10.69 -3.83
C MET A 319 16.39 -11.74 -2.71
N LYS A 320 17.63 -12.02 -2.32
CA LYS A 320 17.94 -12.92 -1.21
C LYS A 320 17.69 -12.23 0.14
N LYS A 321 17.54 -13.02 1.20
CA LYS A 321 17.11 -12.56 2.54
C LYS A 321 17.88 -11.34 3.07
N GLY A 322 19.21 -11.36 3.01
CA GLY A 322 20.02 -10.24 3.48
C GLY A 322 19.88 -8.96 2.65
N ALA A 323 19.57 -9.09 1.35
CA ALA A 323 19.27 -7.93 0.51
C ALA A 323 17.89 -7.33 0.87
N ASP A 324 16.87 -8.17 1.11
CA ASP A 324 15.57 -7.70 1.59
C ASP A 324 15.71 -6.92 2.91
N ASP A 325 16.47 -7.46 3.87
CA ASP A 325 16.61 -6.85 5.19
C ASP A 325 17.37 -5.53 5.14
N ARG A 326 18.42 -5.45 4.32
CA ARG A 326 19.13 -4.19 4.06
C ARG A 326 18.21 -3.17 3.42
N TYR A 327 17.43 -3.57 2.41
CA TYR A 327 16.45 -2.69 1.77
C TYR A 327 15.43 -2.15 2.77
N LEU A 328 14.84 -3.02 3.59
CA LEU A 328 13.87 -2.61 4.61
C LEU A 328 14.46 -1.64 5.62
N ARG A 329 15.67 -1.91 6.12
CA ARG A 329 16.36 -1.00 7.04
C ARG A 329 16.63 0.35 6.39
N TYR A 330 17.09 0.34 5.15
CA TYR A 330 17.41 1.55 4.40
C TYR A 330 16.16 2.38 4.10
N ILE A 331 15.09 1.77 3.58
CA ILE A 331 13.88 2.51 3.22
C ILE A 331 13.13 3.06 4.44
N VAL A 332 13.09 2.32 5.56
CA VAL A 332 12.45 2.82 6.79
C VAL A 332 13.28 3.97 7.40
N ALA A 333 14.61 3.87 7.42
CA ALA A 333 15.49 4.97 7.87
C ALA A 333 15.27 6.25 7.06
N ARG A 334 15.00 6.10 5.76
CA ARG A 334 14.75 7.23 4.86
C ARG A 334 13.34 7.82 5.01
N LEU A 335 12.33 6.98 5.16
CA LEU A 335 10.93 7.39 4.96
C LEU A 335 10.07 7.45 6.22
N SER A 336 10.46 6.80 7.33
CA SER A 336 9.63 6.77 8.55
C SER A 336 9.37 8.15 9.16
N ALA A 337 10.20 9.17 8.90
CA ALA A 337 9.92 10.50 9.43
C ALA A 337 8.77 11.24 8.71
N TYR A 338 8.28 10.73 7.57
CA TYR A 338 7.15 11.33 6.87
C TYR A 338 5.83 10.81 7.45
N ARG A 339 5.11 11.68 8.19
CA ARG A 339 3.86 11.34 8.90
C ARG A 339 2.78 10.65 8.06
N HIS A 340 2.76 10.91 6.75
CA HIS A 340 1.72 10.49 5.81
C HIS A 340 2.14 9.23 5.04
N VAL A 341 3.03 8.41 5.60
CA VAL A 341 3.45 7.10 5.07
C VAL A 341 2.66 5.98 5.72
N TRP A 342 2.15 5.05 4.91
CA TRP A 342 1.65 3.75 5.35
C TRP A 342 2.51 2.65 4.74
N TRP A 343 2.76 1.60 5.50
CA TRP A 343 3.53 0.44 5.06
C TRP A 343 2.61 -0.66 4.53
N SER A 344 2.63 -0.91 3.23
CA SER A 344 2.05 -2.12 2.65
C SER A 344 3.19 -3.09 2.33
N LEU A 345 3.36 -4.14 3.15
CA LEU A 345 4.48 -5.08 2.98
C LEU A 345 4.56 -5.63 1.56
N ALA A 346 3.42 -5.95 0.97
CA ALA A 346 3.37 -6.29 -0.43
C ALA A 346 2.05 -5.89 -1.08
N ASN A 347 2.07 -5.83 -2.41
CA ASN A 347 0.89 -6.04 -3.23
C ASN A 347 0.91 -7.49 -3.73
N GLU A 348 -0.18 -8.22 -3.53
CA GLU A 348 -0.31 -9.62 -3.99
C GLU A 348 0.80 -10.52 -3.44
N TYR A 349 0.95 -10.52 -2.10
CA TYR A 349 2.04 -11.22 -1.39
C TYR A 349 2.15 -12.71 -1.76
N ASP A 350 1.02 -13.34 -2.08
CA ASP A 350 0.87 -14.75 -2.41
C ASP A 350 1.21 -15.06 -3.89
N LEU A 351 1.64 -14.05 -4.64
CA LEU A 351 2.28 -14.17 -5.96
C LEU A 351 3.80 -13.94 -5.91
N MET A 352 4.38 -13.66 -4.74
CA MET A 352 5.82 -13.51 -4.54
C MET A 352 6.48 -14.86 -4.27
N TRP A 353 6.74 -15.61 -5.34
CA TRP A 353 7.14 -17.03 -5.28
C TRP A 353 8.45 -17.33 -4.53
N SER A 354 9.36 -16.35 -4.45
CA SER A 354 10.61 -16.48 -3.70
C SER A 354 10.48 -16.19 -2.20
N LYS A 355 9.30 -15.72 -1.74
CA LYS A 355 9.05 -15.33 -0.35
C LYS A 355 8.07 -16.28 0.33
N LYS A 356 8.36 -16.66 1.57
CA LYS A 356 7.51 -17.51 2.41
C LYS A 356 6.80 -16.67 3.47
N ILE A 357 5.81 -17.25 4.16
CA ILE A 357 5.13 -16.61 5.30
C ILE A 357 6.12 -16.14 6.37
N ASP A 358 7.14 -16.94 6.68
CA ASP A 358 8.16 -16.55 7.66
C ASP A 358 9.00 -15.34 7.22
N ASP A 359 9.15 -15.11 5.91
CA ASP A 359 9.80 -13.91 5.40
C ASP A 359 8.94 -12.67 5.64
N TRP A 360 7.62 -12.76 5.43
CA TRP A 360 6.70 -11.66 5.72
C TRP A 360 6.67 -11.31 7.21
N GLU A 361 6.69 -12.31 8.10
CA GLU A 361 6.77 -12.08 9.55
C GLU A 361 8.12 -11.44 9.95
N ARG A 362 9.22 -11.85 9.31
CA ARG A 362 10.54 -11.22 9.50
C ARG A 362 10.55 -9.77 9.02
N PHE A 363 9.98 -9.48 7.86
CA PHE A 363 9.88 -8.12 7.31
C PHE A 363 9.07 -7.20 8.21
N ALA A 364 7.91 -7.67 8.67
CA ALA A 364 7.08 -6.95 9.63
C ALA A 364 7.87 -6.64 10.90
N LYS A 365 8.56 -7.64 11.46
CA LYS A 365 9.40 -7.46 12.65
C LYS A 365 10.44 -6.37 12.44
N ILE A 366 11.22 -6.42 11.36
CA ILE A 366 12.25 -5.42 11.05
C ILE A 366 11.66 -4.02 11.02
N ILE A 367 10.56 -3.81 10.30
CA ILE A 367 9.93 -2.48 10.18
C ILE A 367 9.42 -2.02 11.54
N THR A 368 8.66 -2.86 12.27
CA THR A 368 8.11 -2.48 13.58
C THR A 368 9.18 -2.23 14.66
N GLU A 369 10.38 -2.80 14.52
CA GLU A 369 11.50 -2.53 15.43
C GLU A 369 12.20 -1.20 15.14
N ILE A 370 12.16 -0.70 13.90
CA ILE A 370 12.97 0.45 13.47
C ILE A 370 12.14 1.67 13.02
N ASP A 371 10.81 1.54 12.90
CA ASP A 371 9.89 2.67 12.75
C ASP A 371 9.40 3.12 14.15
N PRO A 372 10.02 4.14 14.77
CA PRO A 372 9.69 4.55 16.13
C PRO A 372 8.31 5.23 16.22
N TYR A 373 7.69 5.53 15.08
CA TYR A 373 6.44 6.28 15.01
C TYR A 373 5.22 5.38 14.84
N ASN A 374 5.39 4.06 14.68
CA ASN A 374 4.30 3.08 14.54
C ASN A 374 3.32 3.38 13.40
N HIS A 375 3.81 3.71 12.20
CA HIS A 375 2.93 3.97 11.05
C HIS A 375 1.99 2.79 10.79
N LEU A 376 0.86 3.08 10.14
CA LEU A 376 -0.07 2.03 9.73
C LEU A 376 0.66 1.03 8.83
N ILE A 377 0.58 -0.25 9.19
CA ILE A 377 1.21 -1.35 8.46
C ILE A 377 0.20 -2.47 8.18
N SER A 378 0.24 -3.01 6.98
CA SER A 378 -0.57 -4.15 6.53
C SER A 378 0.10 -4.90 5.35
N ILE A 379 -0.61 -5.85 4.76
CA ILE A 379 -0.17 -6.67 3.62
C ILE A 379 -1.36 -7.02 2.73
N HIS A 380 -1.20 -6.93 1.41
CA HIS A 380 -2.27 -7.10 0.43
C HIS A 380 -2.19 -8.43 -0.33
N ASN A 381 -3.33 -9.11 -0.49
CA ASN A 381 -3.45 -10.43 -1.11
C ASN A 381 -3.83 -10.41 -2.61
N CYS A 382 -3.75 -11.57 -3.27
CA CYS A 382 -4.42 -11.86 -4.54
C CYS A 382 -5.40 -13.02 -4.40
N LEU A 383 -4.90 -14.21 -4.07
CA LEU A 383 -5.67 -15.46 -4.08
C LEU A 383 -6.29 -15.76 -2.72
N GLN A 384 -5.54 -15.54 -1.65
CA GLN A 384 -5.94 -15.90 -0.29
C GLN A 384 -5.60 -14.78 0.68
N PHE A 385 -6.49 -14.54 1.65
CA PHE A 385 -6.22 -13.55 2.68
C PHE A 385 -5.01 -13.95 3.52
N TYR A 386 -4.18 -12.94 3.84
CA TYR A 386 -3.22 -13.08 4.93
C TYR A 386 -3.96 -13.26 6.26
N ASP A 387 -3.29 -13.84 7.26
CA ASP A 387 -3.87 -13.88 8.60
C ASP A 387 -3.85 -12.48 9.23
N TYR A 388 -4.92 -11.71 9.05
CA TYR A 388 -5.01 -10.37 9.62
C TYR A 388 -5.10 -10.36 11.17
N ASN A 389 -5.11 -11.51 11.86
CA ASN A 389 -4.99 -11.55 13.32
C ASN A 389 -3.56 -11.28 13.82
N ARG A 390 -2.54 -11.28 12.95
CA ARG A 390 -1.17 -10.99 13.37
C ARG A 390 -1.08 -9.65 14.10
N PRO A 391 -0.33 -9.55 15.21
CA PRO A 391 -0.36 -8.38 16.08
C PRO A 391 0.22 -7.12 15.43
N TRP A 392 1.19 -7.29 14.52
CA TRP A 392 1.80 -6.17 13.80
C TRP A 392 0.85 -5.49 12.81
N ILE A 393 -0.18 -6.20 12.31
CA ILE A 393 -1.13 -5.66 11.34
C ILE A 393 -2.06 -4.64 12.01
N THR A 394 -2.10 -3.42 11.49
CA THR A 394 -2.96 -2.35 12.01
C THR A 394 -4.38 -2.38 11.43
N HIS A 395 -4.51 -2.73 10.15
CA HIS A 395 -5.77 -2.80 9.42
C HIS A 395 -5.72 -3.91 8.37
N CYS A 396 -6.87 -4.39 7.90
CA CYS A 396 -6.92 -5.32 6.76
C CYS A 396 -6.82 -4.52 5.46
N SER A 397 -5.82 -4.83 4.61
CA SER A 397 -5.60 -4.24 3.28
C SER A 397 -5.95 -5.29 2.22
N VAL A 398 -7.18 -5.31 1.74
CA VAL A 398 -7.77 -6.48 1.07
C VAL A 398 -7.91 -6.31 -0.45
N GLN A 399 -7.51 -7.34 -1.21
CA GLN A 399 -8.03 -7.58 -2.56
C GLN A 399 -9.23 -8.52 -2.49
N ARG A 400 -10.29 -8.24 -3.26
CA ARG A 400 -11.40 -9.18 -3.42
C ARG A 400 -10.90 -10.55 -3.90
N ILE A 401 -11.41 -11.63 -3.34
CA ILE A 401 -11.13 -13.00 -3.80
C ILE A 401 -12.32 -13.63 -4.53
N ASP A 402 -13.54 -13.15 -4.25
CA ASP A 402 -14.75 -13.55 -4.95
C ASP A 402 -15.11 -12.48 -5.98
N VAL A 403 -15.47 -12.91 -7.20
CA VAL A 403 -15.77 -11.99 -8.29
C VAL A 403 -17.13 -11.28 -8.13
N TYR A 404 -18.05 -11.87 -7.37
CA TYR A 404 -19.39 -11.35 -7.12
C TYR A 404 -19.54 -10.78 -5.72
N LYS A 405 -19.03 -11.47 -4.68
CA LYS A 405 -19.12 -11.05 -3.28
C LYS A 405 -17.88 -10.27 -2.85
N THR A 406 -17.85 -9.00 -3.19
CA THR A 406 -16.71 -8.09 -3.02
C THR A 406 -16.81 -7.31 -1.71
N ALA A 407 -17.21 -6.03 -1.77
CA ALA A 407 -17.41 -5.16 -0.62
C ALA A 407 -18.55 -5.63 0.31
N GLU A 408 -19.42 -6.52 -0.17
CA GLU A 408 -20.49 -7.14 0.62
C GLU A 408 -19.97 -7.97 1.80
N SER A 409 -18.72 -8.44 1.74
CA SER A 409 -18.09 -9.24 2.80
C SER A 409 -17.51 -8.39 3.94
N THR A 410 -17.52 -7.06 3.81
CA THR A 410 -16.86 -6.13 4.75
C THR A 410 -17.26 -6.36 6.22
N ASP A 411 -18.54 -6.50 6.52
CA ASP A 411 -18.99 -6.65 7.91
C ASP A 411 -18.72 -8.06 8.47
N GLU A 412 -18.59 -9.07 7.61
CA GLU A 412 -18.11 -10.40 7.99
C GLU A 412 -16.62 -10.34 8.38
N TRP A 413 -15.81 -9.69 7.55
CA TRP A 413 -14.38 -9.46 7.82
C TRP A 413 -14.13 -8.64 9.08
N ARG A 414 -14.93 -7.58 9.32
CA ARG A 414 -14.90 -6.81 10.57
C ARG A 414 -15.14 -7.70 11.79
N LYS A 415 -16.13 -8.61 11.72
CA LYS A 415 -16.45 -9.54 12.82
C LYS A 415 -15.33 -10.57 13.03
N GLN A 416 -14.73 -11.04 11.93
CA GLN A 416 -13.66 -12.04 11.94
C GLN A 416 -12.37 -11.50 12.56
N TRP A 417 -11.87 -10.38 12.06
CA TRP A 417 -10.53 -9.88 12.44
C TRP A 417 -10.54 -8.77 13.48
N LYS A 418 -11.69 -8.12 13.71
CA LYS A 418 -11.83 -7.02 14.68
C LYS A 418 -10.83 -5.88 14.47
N LYS A 419 -10.55 -5.59 13.21
CA LYS A 419 -9.68 -4.50 12.73
C LYS A 419 -10.40 -3.69 11.65
N PRO A 420 -9.96 -2.46 11.34
CA PRO A 420 -10.49 -1.70 10.21
C PRO A 420 -10.32 -2.51 8.92
N ILE A 421 -11.33 -2.45 8.05
CA ILE A 421 -11.30 -3.10 6.74
C ILE A 421 -11.12 -2.03 5.67
N VAL A 422 -10.01 -2.09 4.96
CA VAL A 422 -9.73 -1.29 3.77
C VAL A 422 -9.65 -2.25 2.59
N ILE A 423 -10.63 -2.19 1.69
CA ILE A 423 -10.64 -2.99 0.46
C ILE A 423 -9.88 -2.19 -0.58
N ASP A 424 -8.57 -2.31 -0.52
CA ASP A 424 -7.64 -1.58 -1.37
C ASP A 424 -7.78 -1.93 -2.86
N GLU A 425 -8.25 -3.14 -3.17
CA GLU A 425 -8.52 -3.57 -4.55
C GLU A 425 -9.84 -4.36 -4.66
N CYS A 426 -10.88 -3.70 -5.18
CA CYS A 426 -12.19 -4.31 -5.44
C CYS A 426 -12.50 -4.38 -6.94
N ALA A 427 -11.52 -4.73 -7.78
CA ALA A 427 -11.52 -4.44 -9.23
C ALA A 427 -11.48 -2.93 -9.55
N TYR A 428 -11.35 -2.58 -10.83
CA TYR A 428 -11.24 -1.22 -11.31
C TYR A 428 -12.28 -0.87 -12.38
N GLU A 429 -12.71 0.39 -12.36
CA GLU A 429 -13.53 0.96 -13.42
C GLU A 429 -12.72 0.98 -14.73
N GLY A 430 -13.25 0.43 -15.83
CA GLY A 430 -12.49 0.40 -17.08
C GLY A 430 -13.04 -0.57 -18.11
N ASP A 431 -12.22 -0.90 -19.09
CA ASP A 431 -12.61 -1.72 -20.25
C ASP A 431 -11.46 -2.60 -20.82
N ILE A 432 -10.41 -2.86 -20.03
CA ILE A 432 -9.36 -3.82 -20.42
C ILE A 432 -9.90 -5.26 -20.46
N ASP A 433 -9.15 -6.16 -21.10
CA ASP A 433 -9.54 -7.57 -21.26
C ASP A 433 -9.64 -8.29 -19.90
N GLN A 434 -8.79 -7.93 -18.94
CA GLN A 434 -8.69 -8.62 -17.67
C GLN A 434 -9.88 -8.31 -16.75
N GLY A 435 -10.52 -9.35 -16.18
CA GLY A 435 -11.70 -9.25 -15.32
C GLY A 435 -11.52 -8.50 -13.98
N TRP A 436 -10.31 -8.05 -13.67
CA TRP A 436 -10.03 -7.17 -12.54
C TRP A 436 -10.11 -5.68 -12.92
N GLY A 437 -10.15 -5.31 -14.21
CA GLY A 437 -10.09 -3.92 -14.65
C GLY A 437 -11.17 -3.49 -15.65
N ASN A 438 -12.34 -4.11 -15.60
CA ASN A 438 -13.38 -3.91 -16.62
C ASN A 438 -14.81 -3.78 -16.09
N ILE A 439 -14.97 -3.26 -14.88
CA ILE A 439 -16.30 -2.97 -14.34
C ILE A 439 -16.76 -1.56 -14.75
N PRO A 440 -18.07 -1.30 -14.86
CA PRO A 440 -18.57 0.05 -15.08
C PRO A 440 -18.45 0.92 -13.81
N GLY A 441 -18.46 2.24 -13.98
CA GLY A 441 -18.40 3.19 -12.86
C GLY A 441 -19.57 3.05 -11.88
N GLU A 442 -20.74 2.62 -12.33
CA GLU A 442 -21.90 2.29 -11.48
C GLU A 442 -21.57 1.17 -10.48
N GLU A 443 -20.86 0.13 -10.94
CA GLU A 443 -20.48 -0.99 -10.08
C GLU A 443 -19.38 -0.59 -9.10
N MET A 444 -18.41 0.22 -9.54
CA MET A 444 -17.40 0.78 -8.63
C MET A 444 -18.07 1.64 -7.55
N THR A 445 -18.97 2.53 -7.93
CA THR A 445 -19.76 3.36 -7.01
C THR A 445 -20.55 2.49 -6.03
N ARG A 446 -21.22 1.43 -6.51
CA ARG A 446 -21.96 0.49 -5.67
C ARG A 446 -21.08 -0.18 -4.62
N ARG A 447 -19.87 -0.61 -4.98
CA ARG A 447 -18.90 -1.24 -4.06
C ARG A 447 -18.45 -0.29 -2.96
N PHE A 448 -18.21 0.98 -3.29
CA PHE A 448 -17.91 2.02 -2.30
C PHE A 448 -19.04 2.19 -1.27
N TRP A 449 -20.30 2.24 -1.74
CA TRP A 449 -21.47 2.34 -0.86
C TRP A 449 -21.68 1.08 0.01
N GLU A 450 -21.51 -0.13 -0.55
CA GLU A 450 -21.56 -1.37 0.21
C GLU A 450 -20.49 -1.40 1.30
N GLY A 451 -19.24 -1.05 0.96
CA GLY A 451 -18.14 -0.98 1.92
C GLY A 451 -18.44 0.00 3.05
N ALA A 452 -18.84 1.22 2.71
CA ALA A 452 -19.13 2.28 3.69
C ALA A 452 -20.25 1.91 4.67
N LEU A 453 -21.39 1.37 4.19
CA LEU A 453 -22.50 0.98 5.07
C LEU A 453 -22.23 -0.31 5.85
N ARG A 454 -21.22 -1.08 5.45
CA ARG A 454 -20.71 -2.20 6.24
C ARG A 454 -19.58 -1.79 7.17
N GLY A 455 -19.25 -0.50 7.16
CA GLY A 455 -18.27 0.15 8.02
C GLY A 455 -16.81 -0.08 7.60
N GLY A 456 -16.57 -0.47 6.35
CA GLY A 456 -15.23 -0.49 5.77
C GLY A 456 -14.95 0.73 4.93
N TYR A 457 -13.80 0.69 4.27
CA TYR A 457 -13.32 1.68 3.31
C TYR A 457 -12.94 0.96 2.03
N VAL A 458 -13.01 1.64 0.89
CA VAL A 458 -12.79 1.03 -0.42
C VAL A 458 -11.80 1.90 -1.22
N GLY A 459 -10.91 1.24 -1.95
CA GLY A 459 -9.95 1.85 -2.86
C GLY A 459 -10.48 1.88 -4.30
N HIS A 460 -10.29 3.02 -4.97
CA HIS A 460 -10.61 3.22 -6.36
C HIS A 460 -9.44 2.82 -7.26
N GLY A 461 -9.73 2.33 -8.46
CA GLY A 461 -8.77 2.37 -9.55
C GLY A 461 -9.49 2.39 -10.88
N GLU A 462 -8.73 2.75 -11.91
CA GLU A 462 -9.25 2.97 -13.25
C GLU A 462 -8.30 2.43 -14.32
N THR A 463 -8.86 1.75 -15.32
CA THR A 463 -8.14 1.02 -16.39
C THR A 463 -8.87 1.14 -17.74
N TYR A 464 -9.07 2.37 -18.23
CA TYR A 464 -9.54 2.57 -19.61
C TYR A 464 -8.43 2.35 -20.62
N LEU A 465 -8.63 1.41 -21.54
CA LEU A 465 -7.72 1.10 -22.62
C LEU A 465 -7.60 2.31 -23.55
N ARG A 466 -6.36 2.71 -23.82
CA ARG A 466 -6.05 3.87 -24.65
C ARG A 466 -4.93 3.54 -25.64
N PRO A 467 -4.89 4.22 -26.80
CA PRO A 467 -3.82 4.01 -27.78
C PRO A 467 -2.41 4.35 -27.28
N ASP A 468 -2.28 5.20 -26.26
CA ASP A 468 -0.99 5.55 -25.63
C ASP A 468 -0.62 4.64 -24.46
N GLU A 469 -1.50 3.70 -24.10
CA GLU A 469 -1.34 2.78 -22.97
C GLU A 469 -1.01 3.50 -21.64
N VAL A 470 -1.48 4.74 -21.48
CA VAL A 470 -1.40 5.49 -20.23
C VAL A 470 -2.67 5.25 -19.43
N LEU A 471 -2.63 4.22 -18.58
CA LEU A 471 -3.74 3.81 -17.71
C LEU A 471 -3.45 4.27 -16.28
N TRP A 472 -4.44 4.90 -15.64
CA TRP A 472 -4.35 5.47 -14.30
C TRP A 472 -3.78 4.48 -13.27
N TRP A 473 -4.37 3.28 -13.17
CA TRP A 473 -4.00 2.23 -12.21
C TRP A 473 -2.49 1.93 -12.15
N SER A 474 -1.78 2.05 -13.27
CA SER A 474 -0.34 1.82 -13.32
C SER A 474 0.44 3.12 -13.45
N LYS A 475 0.23 3.88 -14.51
CA LYS A 475 1.10 5.01 -14.88
C LYS A 475 0.64 6.36 -14.32
N GLY A 476 -0.61 6.46 -13.86
CA GLY A 476 -1.23 7.74 -13.51
C GLY A 476 -1.69 8.52 -14.73
N GLY A 477 -1.48 9.82 -14.72
CA GLY A 477 -1.98 10.74 -15.74
C GLY A 477 -3.33 11.33 -15.36
N LYS A 478 -4.38 11.03 -16.14
CA LYS A 478 -5.73 11.56 -15.95
C LYS A 478 -6.70 10.44 -15.62
N LEU A 479 -7.74 10.81 -14.88
CA LEU A 479 -8.94 10.01 -14.69
C LEU A 479 -9.92 10.27 -15.84
N HIS A 480 -10.56 9.21 -16.31
CA HIS A 480 -11.53 9.19 -17.40
C HIS A 480 -12.88 8.61 -17.00
N GLY A 481 -12.90 7.92 -15.87
CA GLY A 481 -14.07 7.29 -15.30
C GLY A 481 -15.06 8.27 -14.71
N SER A 482 -16.19 7.69 -14.38
CA SER A 482 -17.36 8.37 -13.84
C SER A 482 -17.49 8.21 -12.34
N SER A 483 -16.87 7.18 -11.74
CA SER A 483 -16.96 6.92 -10.31
C SER A 483 -16.26 7.94 -9.39
N PRO A 484 -15.17 8.65 -9.78
CA PRO A 484 -14.51 9.60 -8.87
C PRO A 484 -15.47 10.66 -8.29
N ASP A 485 -16.31 11.30 -9.12
CA ASP A 485 -17.29 12.29 -8.63
C ASP A 485 -18.30 11.67 -7.66
N ARG A 486 -18.74 10.42 -7.91
CA ARG A 486 -19.70 9.72 -7.04
C ARG A 486 -19.05 9.27 -5.72
N ILE A 487 -17.77 8.94 -5.76
CA ILE A 487 -16.97 8.65 -4.56
C ILE A 487 -16.81 9.94 -3.73
N ALA A 488 -16.59 11.08 -4.37
CA ALA A 488 -16.59 12.39 -3.70
C ALA A 488 -17.94 12.68 -3.02
N PHE A 489 -19.04 12.38 -3.71
CA PHE A 489 -20.39 12.51 -3.15
C PHE A 489 -20.62 11.63 -1.92
N LEU A 490 -20.22 10.36 -1.97
CA LEU A 490 -20.26 9.48 -0.79
C LEU A 490 -19.38 9.99 0.35
N ARG A 491 -18.16 10.46 0.04
CA ARG A 491 -17.24 11.02 1.03
C ARG A 491 -17.89 12.17 1.80
N GLY A 492 -18.54 13.11 1.10
CA GLY A 492 -19.28 14.20 1.74
C GLY A 492 -20.38 13.69 2.70
N ILE A 493 -21.15 12.68 2.30
CA ILE A 493 -22.17 12.07 3.16
C ILE A 493 -21.54 11.41 4.41
N MET A 494 -20.38 10.78 4.27
CA MET A 494 -19.67 10.16 5.39
C MET A 494 -19.07 11.20 6.35
N GLU A 495 -18.61 12.34 5.83
CA GLU A 495 -18.08 13.48 6.60
C GLU A 495 -19.18 14.21 7.36
N GLU A 496 -20.35 14.44 6.74
CA GLU A 496 -21.55 15.02 7.37
C GLU A 496 -22.20 14.09 8.42
N GLY A 497 -21.96 12.78 8.28
CA GLY A 497 -22.52 11.75 9.16
C GLY A 497 -21.94 11.74 10.58
N PRO A 498 -22.23 10.67 11.36
CA PRO A 498 -21.77 10.56 12.74
C PRO A 498 -20.25 10.69 12.90
N LYS A 499 -19.79 11.51 13.87
CA LYS A 499 -18.37 11.74 14.15
C LYS A 499 -17.57 10.46 14.45
N VAL A 500 -18.23 9.46 15.05
CA VAL A 500 -17.61 8.16 15.37
C VAL A 500 -17.43 7.25 14.14
N GLY A 501 -17.95 7.64 12.97
CA GLY A 501 -17.97 6.83 11.76
C GLY A 501 -19.25 6.02 11.57
N LEU A 502 -19.44 5.52 10.34
CA LEU A 502 -20.56 4.63 10.01
C LEU A 502 -20.29 3.23 10.53
N ASN A 503 -21.11 2.77 11.47
CA ASN A 503 -21.06 1.41 11.99
C ASN A 503 -22.30 0.62 11.52
N PRO A 504 -22.13 -0.65 11.09
CA PRO A 504 -23.21 -1.43 10.54
C PRO A 504 -24.29 -1.73 11.59
N LEU A 505 -25.55 -1.60 11.19
CA LEU A 505 -26.74 -1.84 12.01
C LEU A 505 -27.57 -2.97 11.41
N GLN A 506 -28.02 -3.91 12.24
CA GLN A 506 -28.96 -4.94 11.82
C GLN A 506 -30.40 -4.39 11.84
N MET A 507 -30.80 -3.73 10.76
CA MET A 507 -32.11 -3.10 10.62
C MET A 507 -33.02 -3.79 9.59
N SER A 508 -32.44 -4.36 8.52
CA SER A 508 -33.17 -5.10 7.50
C SER A 508 -32.46 -6.41 7.15
N TRP A 509 -33.22 -7.37 6.63
CA TRP A 509 -32.68 -8.64 6.14
C TRP A 509 -32.16 -8.53 4.68
N ASP A 510 -32.63 -7.53 3.92
CA ASP A 510 -32.39 -7.41 2.48
C ASP A 510 -31.62 -6.15 2.05
N ALA A 511 -31.17 -5.32 3.00
CA ALA A 511 -30.43 -4.09 2.71
C ALA A 511 -29.46 -3.75 3.86
N PRO A 512 -28.21 -3.34 3.57
CA PRO A 512 -27.31 -2.82 4.60
C PRO A 512 -27.82 -1.50 5.17
N ALA A 513 -27.55 -1.32 6.47
CA ALA A 513 -27.81 -0.07 7.17
C ALA A 513 -26.61 0.26 8.07
N ALA A 514 -26.34 1.55 8.27
CA ALA A 514 -25.31 2.02 9.18
C ALA A 514 -25.71 3.30 9.91
N GLY A 515 -25.05 3.59 11.03
CA GLY A 515 -25.22 4.84 11.75
C GLY A 515 -25.20 4.67 13.27
N ILE A 516 -25.99 5.49 13.96
CA ILE A 516 -26.18 5.44 15.41
C ILE A 516 -27.68 5.22 15.67
N PRO A 517 -28.06 4.13 16.37
CA PRO A 517 -29.46 3.88 16.71
C PRO A 517 -30.12 5.10 17.36
N ASP A 518 -31.36 5.38 16.97
CA ASP A 518 -32.19 6.51 17.40
C ASP A 518 -31.65 7.91 17.07
N GLU A 519 -30.51 8.04 16.37
CA GLU A 519 -29.90 9.34 16.05
C GLU A 519 -29.69 9.52 14.55
N TYR A 520 -29.10 8.54 13.88
CA TYR A 520 -28.75 8.60 12.47
C TYR A 520 -28.82 7.22 11.84
N TYR A 521 -29.53 7.11 10.72
CA TYR A 521 -29.58 5.88 9.93
C TYR A 521 -29.30 6.19 8.46
N LEU A 522 -28.48 5.36 7.83
CA LEU A 522 -28.26 5.35 6.40
C LEU A 522 -28.54 3.95 5.87
N PHE A 523 -29.47 3.85 4.93
CA PHE A 523 -29.83 2.61 4.25
C PHE A 523 -29.39 2.69 2.79
N TYR A 524 -28.86 1.59 2.24
CA TYR A 524 -28.50 1.52 0.82
C TYR A 524 -29.18 0.32 0.16
N TYR A 525 -29.73 0.52 -1.03
CA TYR A 525 -30.49 -0.51 -1.73
C TYR A 525 -29.72 -1.15 -2.89
N GLY A 526 -28.51 -0.69 -3.19
CA GLY A 526 -27.63 -1.31 -4.19
C GLY A 526 -28.32 -1.51 -5.54
N PHE A 527 -28.31 -2.74 -6.04
CA PHE A 527 -28.96 -3.09 -7.31
C PHE A 527 -30.49 -3.26 -7.23
N ASN A 528 -31.09 -3.16 -6.03
CA ASN A 528 -32.54 -3.29 -5.87
C ASN A 528 -33.28 -2.01 -6.28
N GLN A 529 -34.53 -2.16 -6.75
CA GLN A 529 -35.35 -1.06 -7.28
C GLN A 529 -36.70 -0.91 -6.54
N PRO A 530 -36.72 -0.76 -5.20
CA PRO A 530 -37.99 -0.60 -4.49
C PRO A 530 -38.74 0.65 -4.97
N ARG A 531 -40.05 0.54 -5.13
CA ARG A 531 -40.96 1.69 -5.33
C ARG A 531 -41.34 2.37 -4.02
N PHE A 532 -41.15 1.67 -2.91
CA PHE A 532 -41.33 2.20 -1.56
C PHE A 532 -40.59 1.32 -0.54
N ARG A 533 -40.38 1.86 0.66
CA ARG A 533 -39.93 1.10 1.84
C ARG A 533 -40.80 1.44 3.05
N GLU A 534 -41.17 0.40 3.80
CA GLU A 534 -41.77 0.59 5.13
C GLU A 534 -40.66 0.55 6.19
N TYR A 535 -40.68 1.52 7.10
CA TYR A 535 -39.77 1.57 8.24
C TYR A 535 -40.54 1.43 9.54
N ARG A 536 -39.86 0.86 10.52
CA ARG A 536 -40.36 0.69 11.89
C ARG A 536 -39.28 1.21 12.84
N MET A 537 -39.38 2.49 13.15
CA MET A 537 -38.47 3.15 14.06
C MET A 537 -39.07 3.22 15.47
N LYS A 538 -38.22 3.52 16.44
CA LYS A 538 -38.64 3.73 17.83
C LYS A 538 -39.73 4.81 17.89
N PRO A 539 -40.88 4.54 18.56
CA PRO A 539 -41.89 5.56 18.80
C PRO A 539 -41.30 6.77 19.54
N GLU A 540 -41.87 7.95 19.32
CA GLU A 540 -41.46 9.24 19.93
C GLU A 540 -40.10 9.78 19.46
N THR A 541 -39.32 9.02 18.69
CA THR A 541 -38.16 9.57 17.97
C THR A 541 -38.60 10.08 16.60
N LYS A 542 -38.35 11.36 16.34
CA LYS A 542 -38.71 12.06 15.11
C LYS A 542 -37.51 12.21 14.19
N TYR A 543 -37.72 11.95 12.91
CA TYR A 543 -36.67 11.99 11.89
C TYR A 543 -37.02 12.94 10.76
N LYS A 544 -36.01 13.67 10.28
CA LYS A 544 -35.94 14.12 8.90
C LYS A 544 -35.48 12.97 8.02
N VAL A 545 -36.05 12.86 6.82
CA VAL A 545 -35.74 11.79 5.88
C VAL A 545 -35.32 12.38 4.54
N GLU A 546 -34.23 11.88 3.99
CA GLU A 546 -33.71 12.24 2.67
C GLU A 546 -33.62 10.99 1.79
N VAL A 547 -34.11 11.11 0.56
CA VAL A 547 -33.93 10.10 -0.50
C VAL A 547 -32.74 10.51 -1.34
N ILE A 548 -31.75 9.62 -1.44
CA ILE A 548 -30.46 9.90 -2.06
C ILE A 548 -30.30 9.03 -3.31
N ASP A 549 -30.09 9.65 -4.47
CA ASP A 549 -29.66 8.97 -5.68
C ASP A 549 -28.13 8.98 -5.73
N THR A 550 -27.51 7.84 -5.45
CA THR A 550 -26.06 7.78 -5.27
C THR A 550 -25.29 7.89 -6.58
N TRP A 551 -25.95 7.63 -7.71
CA TRP A 551 -25.35 7.72 -9.04
C TRP A 551 -25.49 9.11 -9.65
N ASN A 552 -26.67 9.71 -9.53
CA ASN A 552 -26.94 11.06 -10.01
C ASN A 552 -26.52 12.14 -8.99
N MET A 553 -26.03 11.71 -7.81
CA MET A 553 -25.49 12.58 -6.75
C MET A 553 -26.49 13.63 -6.27
N THR A 554 -27.74 13.19 -6.05
CA THR A 554 -28.82 14.08 -5.57
C THR A 554 -29.31 13.67 -4.20
N ILE A 555 -29.69 14.66 -3.40
CA ILE A 555 -30.31 14.50 -2.08
C ILE A 555 -31.66 15.22 -2.12
N ASN A 556 -32.74 14.49 -1.87
CA ASN A 556 -34.09 15.02 -1.80
C ASN A 556 -34.64 14.89 -0.37
N GLU A 557 -34.58 15.98 0.41
CA GLU A 557 -35.20 16.06 1.73
C GLU A 557 -36.72 16.07 1.59
N LEU A 558 -37.40 15.19 2.34
CA LEU A 558 -38.85 15.12 2.36
C LEU A 558 -39.41 16.15 3.35
N GLU A 559 -40.54 16.78 3.01
CA GLU A 559 -41.13 17.85 3.82
C GLU A 559 -41.72 17.36 5.15
N GLU A 560 -42.09 16.09 5.23
CA GLU A 560 -42.73 15.50 6.41
C GLU A 560 -41.70 15.09 7.47
N ILE A 561 -42.15 15.12 8.74
CA ILE A 561 -41.42 14.54 9.87
C ILE A 561 -41.97 13.14 10.12
N TYR A 562 -41.08 12.16 10.22
CA TYR A 562 -41.43 10.75 10.35
C TYR A 562 -41.17 10.22 11.76
N GLU A 563 -42.08 9.40 12.28
CA GLU A 563 -41.93 8.70 13.56
C GLU A 563 -42.64 7.34 13.54
N GLY A 564 -42.19 6.39 14.38
CA GLY A 564 -42.84 5.08 14.52
C GLY A 564 -42.86 4.26 13.21
N LYS A 565 -44.05 3.87 12.75
CA LYS A 565 -44.23 3.14 11.48
C LYS A 565 -44.62 4.11 10.37
N PHE A 566 -43.81 4.16 9.31
CA PHE A 566 -44.08 5.01 8.14
C PHE A 566 -43.59 4.37 6.84
N ARG A 567 -44.03 4.92 5.71
CA ARG A 567 -43.66 4.49 4.35
C ARG A 567 -42.99 5.65 3.63
N ILE A 568 -41.88 5.37 2.95
CA ILE A 568 -41.19 6.32 2.08
C ILE A 568 -41.32 5.83 0.63
N GLU A 569 -41.83 6.68 -0.25
CA GLU A 569 -41.83 6.41 -1.70
C GLU A 569 -40.41 6.52 -2.28
N LEU A 570 -40.09 5.63 -3.20
CA LEU A 570 -38.79 5.56 -3.86
C LEU A 570 -38.98 5.52 -5.39
N PRO A 571 -38.00 5.98 -6.17
CA PRO A 571 -38.17 6.16 -7.62
C PRO A 571 -38.23 4.84 -8.42
N GLY A 572 -38.03 3.67 -7.81
CA GLY A 572 -37.95 2.39 -8.53
C GLY A 572 -36.73 2.31 -9.43
N ARG A 573 -35.59 2.84 -8.97
CA ARG A 573 -34.30 2.84 -9.67
C ARG A 573 -33.26 2.16 -8.79
N GLN A 574 -32.15 1.74 -9.40
CA GLN A 574 -31.00 1.20 -8.67
C GLN A 574 -30.26 2.34 -7.97
N TYR A 575 -29.38 1.97 -7.05
CA TYR A 575 -28.43 2.86 -6.39
C TYR A 575 -29.10 3.97 -5.58
N MET A 576 -30.23 3.63 -4.95
CA MET A 576 -30.91 4.51 -4.02
C MET A 576 -30.44 4.27 -2.60
N ALA A 577 -30.31 5.35 -1.84
CA ALA A 577 -30.12 5.34 -0.39
C ALA A 577 -31.21 6.17 0.30
N VAL A 578 -31.41 5.91 1.59
CA VAL A 578 -32.26 6.72 2.46
C VAL A 578 -31.47 7.08 3.71
N ARG A 579 -31.36 8.38 3.98
CA ARG A 579 -30.76 8.93 5.20
C ARG A 579 -31.87 9.41 6.13
N MET A 580 -31.73 9.11 7.41
CA MET A 580 -32.63 9.56 8.47
C MET A 580 -31.82 10.19 9.59
N SER A 581 -32.16 11.41 9.95
CA SER A 581 -31.48 12.18 10.99
C SER A 581 -32.50 12.60 12.03
N ARG A 582 -32.21 12.34 13.31
CA ARG A 582 -33.06 12.76 14.42
C ARG A 582 -33.18 14.29 14.46
N ILE A 583 -34.37 14.76 14.82
CA ILE A 583 -34.68 16.18 15.10
C ILE A 583 -34.49 16.51 16.56
#